data_AF-A0A0Q9SRT1-F1
#
_entry.id   AF-A0A0Q9SRT1-F1
#
_cell.length_a   1.000
_cell.length_b   1.000
_cell.length_c   1.000
_cell.angle_alpha   90.00
_cell.angle_beta   90.00
_cell.angle_gamma   90.00
#
_symmetry.space_group_name_H-M   'P 1'
#
loop_
_entity.id
_entity.type
_entity.pdbx_description
1 polymer ?
#
loop_
_entity_poly.entity_id
_entity_poly.type
_entity_poly.pdbx_seq_one_letter_code
_entity_poly.pdbx_strand_id
1 'polypeptide(L)'
;MSTARWHDVLGTYTGVVVLTVAALPLVLQTVWSLVRRRTARGSSSVDAWRTSAADVGIVYGTVPWVWLTMLPGSRAGEVTGAVSLVPLRDLETMSTVQVVGNLLIFAALGFLAPLRFPALASVPRVTALAAGCSALIETAQYVLRLDRVSSVDDVLLNAAGAGLAAVVSLASRRSYRFAVQLRQRHP
;
A
#
# COMPACT_ATOMS: atom_id res chain seq x y z
N MET A 1 5.89 -10.14 31.35
CA MET A 1 5.17 -9.17 30.51
C MET A 1 4.11 -9.94 29.75
N SER A 2 2.86 -9.87 30.23
CA SER A 2 1.78 -10.79 29.86
C SER A 2 1.23 -10.49 28.46
N THR A 3 0.76 -11.54 27.80
CA THR A 3 0.11 -11.57 26.48
C THR A 3 -0.88 -10.43 26.20
N ALA A 4 -1.55 -9.89 27.23
CA ALA A 4 -2.43 -8.73 27.15
C ALA A 4 -1.73 -7.48 26.54
N ARG A 5 -0.50 -7.19 26.93
CA ARG A 5 0.22 -5.98 26.49
C ARG A 5 0.62 -6.04 25.01
N TRP A 6 0.83 -7.23 24.46
CA TRP A 6 1.09 -7.41 23.03
C TRP A 6 -0.19 -7.29 22.21
N HIS A 7 -1.32 -7.71 22.75
CA HIS A 7 -2.64 -7.54 22.12
C HIS A 7 -3.01 -6.05 22.01
N ASP A 8 -2.75 -5.27 23.07
CA ASP A 8 -2.99 -3.82 23.07
C ASP A 8 -2.15 -3.07 22.02
N VAL A 9 -0.95 -3.57 21.74
CA VAL A 9 0.03 -2.92 20.84
C VAL A 9 -0.12 -3.38 19.39
N LEU A 10 -0.49 -4.64 19.15
CA LEU A 10 -0.60 -5.22 17.79
C LEU A 10 -2.05 -5.30 17.28
N GLY A 11 -3.04 -5.25 18.18
CA GLY A 11 -4.45 -5.46 17.89
C GLY A 11 -5.30 -4.17 17.87
N THR A 12 -4.69 -3.01 18.05
CA THR A 12 -5.40 -1.73 18.12
C THR A 12 -4.94 -0.75 17.04
N TYR A 13 -5.84 0.12 16.58
CA TYR A 13 -5.50 1.19 15.64
C TYR A 13 -4.34 2.04 16.13
N THR A 14 -4.38 2.46 17.39
CA THR A 14 -3.33 3.27 18.02
C THR A 14 -2.01 2.52 18.07
N GLY A 15 -2.02 1.25 18.45
CA GLY A 15 -0.82 0.42 18.51
C GLY A 15 -0.15 0.28 17.14
N VAL A 16 -0.93 -0.01 16.10
CA VAL A 16 -0.41 -0.08 14.72
C VAL A 16 0.18 1.24 14.26
N VAL A 17 -0.48 2.37 14.53
CA VAL A 17 0.04 3.70 14.18
C VAL A 17 1.35 3.99 14.92
N VAL A 18 1.39 3.76 16.23
CA VAL A 18 2.60 3.97 17.05
C VAL A 18 3.74 3.10 16.56
N LEU A 19 3.50 1.81 16.29
CA LEU A 19 4.54 0.91 15.79
C LEU A 19 5.03 1.29 14.40
N THR A 20 4.13 1.73 13.53
CA THR A 20 4.49 2.21 12.19
C THR A 20 5.44 3.39 12.31
N VAL A 21 5.09 4.40 13.10
CA VAL A 21 5.96 5.56 13.36
C VAL A 21 7.28 5.14 14.03
N ALA A 22 7.23 4.27 15.03
CA ALA A 22 8.42 3.78 15.72
C ALA A 22 9.36 2.98 14.81
N ALA A 23 8.86 2.41 13.71
CA ALA A 23 9.66 1.68 12.73
C ALA A 23 10.42 2.60 11.75
N LEU A 24 10.15 3.92 11.73
CA LEU A 24 10.82 4.87 10.82
C LEU A 24 12.37 4.79 10.86
N PRO A 25 13.05 4.74 12.03
CA PRO A 25 14.50 4.62 12.06
C PRO A 25 14.99 3.34 11.37
N LEU A 26 14.31 2.22 11.58
CA LEU A 26 14.65 0.94 10.97
C LEU A 26 14.43 0.97 9.45
N VAL A 27 13.35 1.62 9.00
CA VAL A 27 13.05 1.85 7.58
C VAL A 27 14.18 2.64 6.92
N LEU A 28 14.60 3.76 7.51
CA LEU A 28 15.69 4.59 7.00
C LEU A 28 17.02 3.84 6.97
N GLN A 29 17.33 3.09 8.04
CA GLN A 29 18.53 2.25 8.10
C GLN A 29 18.51 1.15 7.03
N THR A 30 17.35 0.55 6.76
CA THR A 30 17.18 -0.48 5.72
C THR A 30 17.42 0.11 4.34
N VAL A 31 16.81 1.26 4.03
CA VAL A 31 17.06 1.98 2.77
C VAL A 31 18.54 2.25 2.60
N TRP A 32 19.19 2.84 3.62
CA TRP A 32 20.60 3.19 3.56
C TRP A 32 21.52 1.96 3.40
N SER A 33 21.21 0.87 4.09
CA SER A 33 21.94 -0.40 3.98
C SER A 33 21.82 -0.99 2.57
N LEU A 34 20.63 -0.94 1.97
CA LEU A 34 20.41 -1.39 0.59
C LEU A 34 21.13 -0.50 -0.41
N VAL A 35 21.13 0.81 -0.21
CA VAL A 35 21.90 1.77 -1.02
C VAL A 35 23.38 1.41 -1.00
N ARG A 36 23.97 1.30 0.19
CA ARG A 36 25.39 0.93 0.34
C ARG A 36 25.72 -0.37 -0.36
N ARG A 37 24.88 -1.40 -0.17
CA ARG A 37 25.06 -2.71 -0.82
C ARG A 37 24.99 -2.63 -2.35
N ARG A 38 24.09 -1.80 -2.91
CA ARG A 38 23.91 -1.64 -4.36
C ARG A 38 25.02 -0.83 -5.00
N THR A 39 25.44 0.26 -4.34
CA THR A 39 26.59 1.05 -4.77
C THR A 39 27.86 0.21 -4.75
N ALA A 40 28.08 -0.61 -3.72
CA ALA A 40 29.21 -1.54 -3.66
C ALA A 40 29.20 -2.61 -4.79
N ARG A 41 28.03 -2.89 -5.38
CA ARG A 41 27.85 -3.78 -6.54
C ARG A 41 27.89 -3.04 -7.88
N GLY A 42 28.31 -1.78 -7.90
CA GLY A 42 28.51 -1.00 -9.12
C GLY A 42 27.27 -0.25 -9.63
N SER A 43 26.18 -0.19 -8.87
CA SER A 43 25.04 0.69 -9.23
C SER A 43 25.42 2.16 -9.03
N SER A 44 24.91 3.05 -9.89
CA SER A 44 25.02 4.49 -9.66
C SER A 44 24.37 4.86 -8.32
N SER A 45 24.89 5.89 -7.64
CA SER A 45 24.33 6.34 -6.35
C SER A 45 22.84 6.68 -6.48
N VAL A 46 22.45 7.33 -7.58
CA VAL A 46 21.06 7.72 -7.85
C VAL A 46 20.17 6.48 -8.02
N ASP A 47 20.58 5.50 -8.81
CA ASP A 47 19.76 4.29 -9.05
C ASP A 47 19.68 3.40 -7.81
N ALA A 48 20.76 3.34 -7.02
CA ALA A 48 20.80 2.65 -5.74
C ALA A 48 19.77 3.25 -4.77
N TRP A 49 19.71 4.57 -4.65
CA TRP A 49 18.70 5.27 -3.83
C TRP A 49 17.29 5.04 -4.32
N ARG A 50 17.02 5.28 -5.61
CA ARG A 50 15.67 5.14 -6.17
C ARG A 50 15.12 3.74 -6.00
N THR A 51 15.92 2.73 -6.29
CA THR A 51 15.50 1.32 -6.18
C THR A 51 15.26 0.94 -4.71
N SER A 52 16.13 1.39 -3.80
CA SER A 52 16.03 1.04 -2.38
C SER A 52 14.86 1.73 -1.70
N ALA A 53 14.64 3.01 -2.01
CA ALA A 53 13.48 3.74 -1.55
C ALA A 53 12.17 3.13 -2.09
N ALA A 54 12.14 2.69 -3.35
CA ALA A 54 10.96 2.05 -3.91
C ALA A 54 10.67 0.68 -3.28
N ASP A 55 11.69 -0.17 -3.10
CA ASP A 55 11.51 -1.48 -2.45
C ASP A 55 10.94 -1.34 -1.04
N VAL A 56 11.58 -0.50 -0.21
CA VAL A 56 11.17 -0.31 1.18
C VAL A 56 9.86 0.48 1.26
N GLY A 57 9.69 1.50 0.42
CA GLY A 57 8.51 2.34 0.41
C GLY A 57 7.23 1.60 -0.01
N ILE A 58 7.32 0.61 -0.91
CA ILE A 58 6.17 -0.26 -1.23
C ILE A 58 5.73 -1.02 0.01
N VAL A 59 6.67 -1.63 0.73
CA VAL A 59 6.35 -2.43 1.93
C VAL A 59 5.83 -1.53 3.03
N TYR A 60 6.61 -0.52 3.42
CA TYR A 60 6.29 0.36 4.53
C TYR A 60 5.06 1.23 4.26
N GLY A 61 4.81 1.61 3.01
CA GLY A 61 3.66 2.41 2.63
C GLY A 61 2.36 1.63 2.44
N THR A 62 2.40 0.28 2.43
CA THR A 62 1.20 -0.56 2.22
C THR A 62 0.90 -1.49 3.39
N VAL A 63 1.92 -2.12 4.00
CA VAL A 63 1.72 -3.12 5.06
C VAL A 63 0.96 -2.56 6.27
N PRO A 64 1.26 -1.35 6.80
CA PRO A 64 0.50 -0.79 7.91
C PRO A 64 -0.99 -0.62 7.60
N TRP A 65 -1.34 -0.21 6.38
CA TRP A 65 -2.74 -0.06 5.97
C TRP A 65 -3.45 -1.40 5.89
N VAL A 66 -2.82 -2.40 5.27
CA VAL A 66 -3.35 -3.76 5.24
C VAL A 66 -3.53 -4.30 6.66
N TRP A 67 -2.57 -4.08 7.55
CA TRP A 67 -2.70 -4.47 8.95
C TRP A 67 -3.91 -3.81 9.62
N LEU A 68 -4.11 -2.51 9.46
CA LEU A 68 -5.29 -1.81 9.99
C LEU A 68 -6.60 -2.43 9.48
N THR A 69 -6.67 -2.86 8.23
CA THR A 69 -7.86 -3.53 7.68
C THR A 69 -8.10 -4.93 8.23
N MET A 70 -7.04 -5.59 8.67
CA MET A 70 -7.06 -6.94 9.24
C MET A 70 -7.26 -6.93 10.76
N LEU A 71 -7.41 -5.76 11.39
CA LEU A 71 -7.75 -5.69 12.82
C LEU A 71 -9.20 -6.17 13.04
N PRO A 72 -9.41 -7.15 13.94
CA PRO A 72 -10.73 -7.69 14.23
C PRO A 72 -11.66 -6.62 14.80
N GLY A 73 -12.94 -6.67 14.41
CA GLY A 73 -14.01 -5.95 15.06
C GLY A 73 -14.34 -6.52 16.45
N SER A 74 -15.18 -5.82 17.21
CA SER A 74 -15.50 -6.18 18.60
C SER A 74 -16.24 -7.52 18.72
N ARG A 75 -16.85 -8.00 17.64
CA ARG A 75 -17.59 -9.28 17.59
C ARG A 75 -16.93 -10.30 16.68
N ALA A 76 -15.63 -10.15 16.40
CA ALA A 76 -14.90 -11.07 15.53
C ALA A 76 -14.96 -12.51 16.07
N GLY A 77 -15.23 -13.47 15.19
CA GLY A 77 -15.45 -14.87 15.55
C GLY A 77 -16.84 -15.19 16.12
N GLU A 78 -17.59 -14.19 16.62
CA GLU A 78 -18.96 -14.37 17.13
C GLU A 78 -19.99 -14.29 16.00
N VAL A 79 -19.85 -13.31 15.11
CA VAL A 79 -20.75 -13.12 13.97
C VAL A 79 -20.30 -13.91 12.75
N THR A 80 -21.25 -14.34 11.91
CA THR A 80 -20.93 -14.87 10.58
C THR A 80 -20.40 -13.74 9.71
N GLY A 81 -19.40 -14.01 8.87
CA GLY A 81 -18.90 -13.02 7.92
C GLY A 81 -20.04 -12.52 7.02
N ALA A 82 -20.15 -11.20 6.85
CA ALA A 82 -21.10 -10.58 5.94
C ALA A 82 -20.44 -10.34 4.59
N VAL A 83 -21.20 -10.35 3.50
CA VAL A 83 -20.70 -10.09 2.14
C VAL A 83 -21.63 -9.14 1.41
N SER A 84 -21.08 -8.15 0.72
CA SER A 84 -21.76 -7.24 -0.19
C SER A 84 -21.16 -7.36 -1.60
N LEU A 85 -21.88 -8.05 -2.49
CA LEU A 85 -21.44 -8.30 -3.87
C LEU A 85 -22.06 -7.36 -4.90
N VAL A 86 -22.98 -6.48 -4.48
CA VAL A 86 -23.63 -5.52 -5.37
C VAL A 86 -22.73 -4.29 -5.46
N PRO A 87 -22.13 -3.99 -6.62
CA PRO A 87 -21.27 -2.83 -6.76
C PRO A 87 -22.02 -1.54 -6.46
N LEU A 88 -21.31 -0.59 -5.87
CA LEU A 88 -21.70 0.77 -5.48
C LEU A 88 -22.74 0.85 -4.34
N ARG A 89 -23.22 -0.29 -3.84
CA ARG A 89 -24.25 -0.33 -2.81
C ARG A 89 -23.73 0.15 -1.46
N ASP A 90 -22.54 -0.29 -1.07
CA ASP A 90 -21.99 0.09 0.23
C ASP A 90 -21.49 1.54 0.15
N LEU A 91 -20.96 1.94 -1.01
CA LEU A 91 -20.49 3.29 -1.28
C LEU A 91 -21.52 4.39 -0.97
N GLU A 92 -22.82 4.14 -1.17
CA GLU A 92 -23.90 5.09 -0.84
C GLU A 92 -23.98 5.44 0.65
N THR A 93 -23.55 4.51 1.50
CA THR A 93 -23.61 4.65 2.97
C THR A 93 -22.24 4.79 3.61
N MET A 94 -21.16 4.67 2.82
CA MET A 94 -19.79 4.81 3.31
C MET A 94 -19.51 6.25 3.75
N SER A 95 -18.84 6.38 4.89
CA SER A 95 -18.29 7.67 5.31
C SER A 95 -17.13 8.10 4.40
N THR A 96 -16.90 9.40 4.29
CA THR A 96 -15.73 9.96 3.57
C THR A 96 -14.41 9.35 4.05
N VAL A 97 -14.29 9.08 5.35
CA VAL A 97 -13.09 8.49 5.95
C VAL A 97 -12.86 7.06 5.44
N GLN A 98 -13.91 6.26 5.27
CA GLN A 98 -13.79 4.90 4.69
C GLN A 98 -13.38 4.96 3.22
N VAL A 99 -14.01 5.85 2.44
CA VAL A 99 -13.66 6.03 1.02
C VAL A 99 -12.19 6.42 0.87
N VAL A 100 -11.75 7.44 1.60
CA VAL A 100 -10.35 7.88 1.60
C VAL A 100 -9.41 6.78 2.11
N GLY A 101 -9.79 6.10 3.20
CA GLY A 101 -9.02 5.00 3.77
C GLY A 101 -8.73 3.91 2.75
N ASN A 102 -9.76 3.43 2.06
CA ASN A 102 -9.62 2.41 1.01
C ASN A 102 -8.74 2.90 -0.16
N LEU A 103 -8.98 4.12 -0.67
CA LEU A 103 -8.14 4.69 -1.73
C LEU A 103 -6.64 4.74 -1.36
N LEU A 104 -6.30 4.82 -0.07
CA LEU A 104 -4.92 4.91 0.40
C LEU A 104 -4.23 3.55 0.59
N ILE A 105 -4.96 2.44 0.80
CA ILE A 105 -4.39 1.13 1.16
C ILE A 105 -3.27 0.70 0.20
N PHE A 106 -3.54 0.78 -1.11
CA PHE A 106 -2.58 0.42 -2.16
C PHE A 106 -2.00 1.62 -2.91
N ALA A 107 -2.17 2.85 -2.42
CA ALA A 107 -1.65 4.04 -3.10
C ALA A 107 -0.10 4.01 -3.18
N ALA A 108 0.59 3.61 -2.11
CA ALA A 108 2.06 3.50 -2.11
C ALA A 108 2.56 2.43 -3.09
N LEU A 109 1.93 1.25 -3.08
CA LEU A 109 2.16 0.19 -4.07
C LEU A 109 1.95 0.73 -5.49
N GLY A 110 0.83 1.40 -5.74
CA GLY A 110 0.48 1.91 -7.05
C GLY A 110 1.41 2.99 -7.57
N PHE A 111 1.90 3.86 -6.68
CA PHE A 111 2.88 4.89 -7.04
C PHE A 111 4.28 4.31 -7.29
N LEU A 112 4.77 3.42 -6.42
CA LEU A 112 6.17 2.99 -6.43
C LEU A 112 6.42 1.78 -7.33
N ALA A 113 5.45 0.88 -7.51
CA ALA A 113 5.63 -0.32 -8.34
C ALA A 113 5.99 -0.02 -9.81
N PRO A 114 5.37 0.96 -10.51
CA PRO A 114 5.78 1.35 -11.87
C PRO A 114 7.21 1.88 -11.99
N LEU A 115 7.74 2.47 -10.91
CA LEU A 115 9.11 2.96 -10.84
C LEU A 115 10.10 1.84 -10.60
N ARG A 116 9.67 0.78 -9.91
CA ARG A 116 10.51 -0.33 -9.47
C ARG A 116 10.51 -1.53 -10.42
N PHE A 117 9.37 -1.85 -11.01
CA PHE A 117 9.16 -3.05 -11.81
C PHE A 117 8.70 -2.66 -13.23
N PRO A 118 9.54 -2.84 -14.26
CA PRO A 118 9.17 -2.51 -15.64
C PRO A 118 7.90 -3.20 -16.11
N ALA A 119 7.66 -4.44 -15.64
CA ALA A 119 6.44 -5.19 -15.95
C ALA A 119 5.16 -4.50 -15.44
N LEU A 120 5.24 -3.72 -14.37
CA LEU A 120 4.13 -2.99 -13.76
C LEU A 120 4.10 -1.51 -14.17
N ALA A 121 4.88 -1.09 -15.17
CA ALA A 121 4.85 0.28 -15.69
C ALA A 121 3.62 0.58 -16.57
N SER A 122 2.43 0.21 -16.08
CA SER A 122 1.13 0.28 -16.76
C SER A 122 0.01 0.39 -15.74
N VAL A 123 -0.87 1.39 -15.90
CA VAL A 123 -2.00 1.62 -14.98
C VAL A 123 -2.91 0.39 -14.89
N PRO A 124 -3.39 -0.22 -16.00
CA PRO A 124 -4.21 -1.43 -15.91
C PRO A 124 -3.55 -2.58 -15.13
N ARG A 125 -2.23 -2.79 -15.29
CA ARG A 125 -1.53 -3.88 -14.60
C ARG A 125 -1.44 -3.63 -13.10
N VAL A 126 -1.20 -2.39 -12.70
CA VAL A 126 -1.22 -2.01 -11.27
C VAL A 126 -2.61 -2.14 -10.69
N THR A 127 -3.63 -1.63 -11.38
CA THR A 127 -5.02 -1.73 -10.94
C THR A 127 -5.46 -3.19 -10.81
N ALA A 128 -5.09 -4.06 -11.76
CA ALA A 128 -5.38 -5.49 -11.68
C ALA A 128 -4.65 -6.17 -10.50
N LEU A 129 -3.39 -5.84 -10.26
CA LEU A 129 -2.64 -6.33 -9.10
C LEU A 129 -3.31 -5.90 -7.78
N ALA A 130 -3.68 -4.62 -7.66
CA ALA A 130 -4.34 -4.09 -6.47
C ALA A 130 -5.72 -4.71 -6.26
N ALA A 131 -6.50 -4.91 -7.32
CA ALA A 131 -7.79 -5.60 -7.23
C ALA A 131 -7.63 -7.04 -6.75
N GLY A 132 -6.63 -7.78 -7.27
CA GLY A 132 -6.31 -9.13 -6.81
C GLY A 132 -5.87 -9.17 -5.35
N CYS A 133 -4.97 -8.28 -4.93
CA CYS A 133 -4.57 -8.15 -3.54
C CYS A 133 -5.74 -7.78 -2.63
N SER A 134 -6.61 -6.87 -3.06
CA SER A 134 -7.78 -6.48 -2.28
C SER A 134 -8.77 -7.64 -2.15
N ALA A 135 -9.05 -8.38 -3.22
CA ALA A 135 -9.91 -9.55 -3.16
C ALA A 135 -9.38 -10.63 -2.19
N LEU A 136 -8.05 -10.77 -2.07
CA LEU A 136 -7.44 -11.63 -1.06
C LEU A 136 -7.64 -11.11 0.36
N ILE A 137 -7.55 -9.80 0.59
CA ILE A 137 -7.84 -9.19 1.91
C ILE A 137 -9.30 -9.44 2.28
N GLU A 138 -10.22 -9.13 1.38
CA GLU A 138 -11.66 -9.36 1.53
C GLU A 138 -11.97 -10.83 1.87
N THR A 139 -11.38 -11.76 1.10
CA THR A 139 -11.51 -13.20 1.34
C THR A 139 -10.97 -13.57 2.72
N ALA A 140 -9.82 -13.02 3.12
CA ALA A 140 -9.25 -13.29 4.42
C ALA A 140 -10.13 -12.74 5.56
N GLN A 141 -10.66 -11.52 5.44
CA GLN A 141 -11.57 -10.93 6.41
C GLN A 141 -12.85 -11.76 6.58
N TYR A 142 -13.39 -12.27 5.47
CA TYR A 142 -14.56 -13.15 5.49
C TYR A 142 -14.25 -14.50 6.17
N VAL A 143 -13.19 -15.19 5.74
CA VAL A 143 -12.81 -16.51 6.28
C VAL A 143 -12.41 -16.45 7.75
N LEU A 144 -11.69 -15.40 8.15
CA LEU A 144 -11.27 -15.18 9.54
C LEU A 144 -12.38 -14.58 10.40
N ARG A 145 -13.55 -14.27 9.83
CA ARG A 145 -14.73 -13.71 10.52
C ARG A 145 -14.37 -12.48 11.35
N LEU A 146 -13.67 -11.52 10.73
CA LEU A 146 -13.13 -10.34 11.42
C LEU A 146 -14.19 -9.29 11.81
N ASP A 147 -15.49 -9.64 11.80
CA ASP A 147 -16.59 -8.70 12.06
C ASP A 147 -16.52 -7.48 11.12
N ARG A 148 -16.27 -7.78 9.84
CA ARG A 148 -16.25 -6.86 8.72
C ARG A 148 -17.21 -7.36 7.64
N VAL A 149 -17.77 -6.44 6.88
CA VAL A 149 -18.49 -6.75 5.65
C VAL A 149 -17.44 -6.91 4.57
N SER A 150 -17.40 -8.07 3.91
CA SER A 150 -16.55 -8.24 2.75
C SER A 150 -17.23 -7.65 1.51
N SER A 151 -16.63 -6.62 0.90
CA SER A 151 -17.32 -5.78 -0.08
C SER A 151 -16.58 -5.67 -1.42
N VAL A 152 -17.35 -5.73 -2.52
CA VAL A 152 -16.84 -5.39 -3.85
C VAL A 152 -16.45 -3.91 -3.93
N ASP A 153 -17.08 -3.02 -3.16
CA ASP A 153 -16.76 -1.60 -3.18
C ASP A 153 -15.40 -1.30 -2.57
N ASP A 154 -15.01 -2.04 -1.53
CA ASP A 154 -13.66 -1.95 -0.96
C ASP A 154 -12.61 -2.38 -1.99
N VAL A 155 -12.85 -3.46 -2.75
CA VAL A 155 -11.99 -3.87 -3.88
C VAL A 155 -11.86 -2.79 -4.95
N LEU A 156 -12.99 -2.20 -5.35
CA LEU A 156 -13.02 -1.16 -6.36
C LEU A 156 -12.26 0.09 -5.92
N LEU A 157 -12.47 0.55 -4.68
CA LEU A 157 -11.79 1.71 -4.11
C LEU A 157 -10.27 1.46 -3.98
N ASN A 158 -9.89 0.31 -3.45
CA ASN A 158 -8.49 -0.09 -3.30
C ASN A 158 -7.76 -0.14 -4.66
N ALA A 159 -8.41 -0.71 -5.68
CA ALA A 159 -7.88 -0.79 -7.04
C ALA A 159 -7.82 0.59 -7.72
N ALA A 160 -8.84 1.43 -7.52
CA ALA A 160 -8.90 2.79 -8.05
C ALA A 160 -7.79 3.66 -7.44
N GLY A 161 -7.59 3.60 -6.12
CA GLY A 161 -6.52 4.32 -5.43
C GLY A 161 -5.13 3.97 -5.96
N ALA A 162 -4.84 2.67 -6.13
CA ALA A 162 -3.60 2.21 -6.75
C ALA A 162 -3.46 2.68 -8.20
N GLY A 163 -4.54 2.66 -8.98
CA GLY A 163 -4.56 3.12 -10.38
C GLY A 163 -4.26 4.61 -10.50
N LEU A 164 -4.91 5.45 -9.69
CA LEU A 164 -4.67 6.90 -9.62
C LEU A 164 -3.21 7.19 -9.24
N ALA A 165 -2.69 6.50 -8.22
CA ALA A 165 -1.30 6.62 -7.82
C ALA A 165 -0.32 6.21 -8.94
N ALA A 166 -0.65 5.18 -9.72
CA ALA A 166 0.13 4.77 -10.89
C ALA A 166 0.12 5.81 -12.02
N VAL A 167 -1.02 6.46 -12.26
CA VAL A 167 -1.11 7.58 -13.22
C VAL A 167 -0.12 8.68 -12.82
N VAL A 168 -0.16 9.11 -11.57
CA VAL A 168 0.73 10.16 -11.05
C VAL A 168 2.19 9.73 -11.21
N SER A 169 2.53 8.51 -10.81
CA SER A 169 3.88 7.94 -10.94
C SER A 169 4.42 7.97 -12.37
N LEU A 170 3.63 7.50 -13.33
CA LEU A 170 4.02 7.45 -14.73
C LEU A 170 4.14 8.85 -15.34
N ALA A 171 3.25 9.78 -14.96
CA ALA A 171 3.34 11.17 -15.37
C ALA A 171 4.62 11.82 -14.84
N SER A 172 4.93 11.68 -13.54
CA SER A 172 6.17 12.20 -12.95
C SER A 172 7.42 11.64 -13.62
N ARG A 173 7.43 10.34 -13.97
CA ARG A 173 8.54 9.71 -14.69
C ARG A 173 8.74 10.28 -16.09
N ARG A 174 7.66 10.57 -16.81
CA ARG A 174 7.70 11.17 -18.15
C ARG A 174 8.25 12.60 -18.09
N SER A 175 7.73 13.44 -17.19
CA SER A 175 8.18 14.82 -17.02
C SER A 175 9.66 14.92 -16.65
N TYR A 176 10.14 14.06 -15.74
CA TYR A 176 11.55 14.02 -15.37
C TYR A 176 12.46 13.68 -16.55
N ARG A 177 12.08 12.67 -17.36
CA ARG A 177 12.85 12.29 -18.56
C ARG A 177 12.92 13.41 -19.58
N PHE A 178 11.81 14.11 -19.79
CA PHE A 178 11.75 15.25 -20.71
C PHE A 178 12.67 16.40 -20.25
N ALA A 179 12.64 16.76 -18.96
CA ALA A 179 13.50 17.81 -18.40
C ALA A 179 15.00 17.48 -18.54
N VAL A 180 15.39 16.22 -18.30
CA VAL A 180 16.78 15.76 -18.47
C VAL A 180 17.22 15.87 -19.93
N GLN A 181 16.35 15.49 -20.89
CA GLN A 181 16.64 15.59 -22.32
C GLN A 181 16.81 17.04 -22.78
N LEU A 182 15.97 17.97 -22.30
CA LEU A 182 16.11 19.39 -22.63
C LEU A 182 17.43 19.98 -22.12
N ARG A 183 17.84 19.65 -20.89
CA ARG A 183 19.11 20.10 -20.32
C ARG A 183 20.32 19.60 -21.11
N GLN A 184 20.23 18.43 -21.73
CA GLN A 184 21.31 17.88 -22.56
C GLN A 184 21.38 18.49 -23.97
N ARG A 185 20.32 19.15 -24.43
CA ARG A 185 20.26 19.79 -25.77
C ARG A 185 20.72 21.26 -25.78
N HIS A 186 20.78 21.90 -24.62
CA HIS A 186 21.24 23.29 -24.46
C HIS A 186 22.40 23.35 -23.45
N PRO A 187 23.64 23.04 -23.87
CA PRO A 187 24.83 23.19 -23.04
C PRO A 187 25.16 24.66 -22.75
#